data_AF-A0A533Y0J6-F1
#
_entry.id   AF-A0A533Y0J6-F1
#
_cell.length_a   1.000
_cell.length_b   1.000
_cell.length_c   1.000
_cell.angle_alpha   90.00
_cell.angle_beta   90.00
_cell.angle_gamma   90.00
#
_symmetry.space_group_name_H-M   'P 1'
#
loop_
_entity.id
_entity.type
_entity.pdbx_description
1 polymer ?
#
loop_
_entity_poly.entity_id
_entity_poly.type
_entity_poly.pdbx_seq_one_letter_code
_entity_poly.pdbx_strand_id
1 'polypeptide(L)'
;MDDVTQFVIRHSSLLLFAAVFAEQVGLPIPAVPVLLAVGALAGAGQMSLGMAVGLAVAACLAGDFIWYYLGRYRGRHVLNLLCRISLEPDSCIRRTETFFGRHGMWSLVLSNFIPGLGTVTPALAGLFGVSVERFLLYNSLGAFFWTVTYITPGYLFSDQLEQIAAQAAHFGGSLVALILSALALYIAYKYFRRHLLLRKLRIARITADELKQMMDNGHEMMIVDLRQPLDIQADPYTIPGALQMAMEELEQRHHEIPRDRDVVLYCACPNEATAARMALLLKKNGITRVRPLAGGVEAWRERNFPLQKLGEQAA
;
A
#
# COMPACT_ATOMS: atom_id res chain seq x y z
N MET A 1 6.86 -42.22 12.40
CA MET A 1 6.77 -41.20 11.33
C MET A 1 5.30 -41.15 10.95
N ASP A 2 4.64 -40.05 11.26
CA ASP A 2 3.18 -39.92 11.13
C ASP A 2 2.77 -39.81 9.65
N ASP A 3 1.58 -40.31 9.29
CA ASP A 3 1.01 -40.22 7.92
C ASP A 3 1.02 -38.78 7.37
N VAL A 4 0.92 -37.80 8.28
CA VAL A 4 0.98 -36.37 7.96
C VAL A 4 2.37 -35.95 7.44
N THR A 5 3.46 -36.46 8.03
CA THR A 5 4.83 -36.12 7.61
C THR A 5 5.14 -36.70 6.23
N GLN A 6 4.70 -37.94 5.98
CA GLN A 6 4.80 -38.59 4.67
C GLN A 6 4.01 -37.82 3.58
N PHE A 7 2.81 -37.35 3.92
CA PHE A 7 2.00 -36.54 3.00
C PHE A 7 2.67 -35.20 2.65
N VAL A 8 3.24 -34.52 3.65
CA VAL A 8 3.94 -33.23 3.47
C VAL A 8 5.21 -33.38 2.63
N ILE A 9 6.01 -34.42 2.86
CA ILE A 9 7.22 -34.66 2.05
C ILE A 9 6.83 -34.94 0.59
N ARG A 10 5.80 -35.77 0.37
CA ARG A 10 5.33 -36.12 -0.98
C ARG A 10 4.76 -34.95 -1.76
N HIS A 11 4.13 -33.98 -1.08
CA HIS A 11 3.51 -32.80 -1.72
C HIS A 11 4.31 -31.50 -1.46
N SER A 12 5.55 -31.60 -1.00
CA SER A 12 6.39 -30.46 -0.60
C SER A 12 6.51 -29.39 -1.68
N SER A 13 6.69 -29.78 -2.95
CA SER A 13 6.74 -28.85 -4.09
C SER A 13 5.44 -28.08 -4.28
N LEU A 14 4.29 -28.76 -4.17
CA LEU A 14 2.98 -28.14 -4.37
C LEU A 14 2.60 -27.22 -3.19
N LEU A 15 2.92 -27.65 -1.97
CA LEU A 15 2.74 -26.83 -0.78
C LEU A 15 3.62 -25.58 -0.81
N LEU A 16 4.88 -25.71 -1.24
CA LEU A 16 5.77 -24.57 -1.46
C LEU A 16 5.16 -23.59 -2.46
N PHE A 17 4.78 -24.08 -3.64
CA PHE A 17 4.20 -23.24 -4.69
C PHE A 17 2.96 -22.51 -4.18
N ALA A 18 2.01 -23.25 -3.60
CA ALA A 18 0.73 -22.71 -3.16
C ALA A 18 0.90 -21.70 -2.03
N ALA A 19 1.78 -21.95 -1.06
CA ALA A 19 2.03 -21.05 0.06
C ALA A 19 2.66 -19.72 -0.40
N VAL A 20 3.72 -19.80 -1.21
CA VAL A 20 4.41 -18.62 -1.75
C VAL A 20 3.49 -17.84 -2.69
N PHE A 21 2.78 -18.53 -3.58
CA PHE A 21 1.82 -17.89 -4.48
C PHE A 21 0.69 -17.20 -3.71
N ALA A 22 0.13 -17.86 -2.68
CA ALA A 22 -0.90 -17.29 -1.84
C ALA A 22 -0.45 -16.02 -1.13
N GLU A 23 0.75 -16.02 -0.54
CA GLU A 23 1.34 -14.83 0.09
C GLU A 23 1.47 -13.69 -0.93
N GLN A 24 1.99 -13.96 -2.12
CA GLN A 24 2.25 -12.95 -3.15
C GLN A 24 0.97 -12.39 -3.78
N VAL A 25 -0.10 -13.19 -3.84
CA VAL A 25 -1.44 -12.69 -4.20
C VAL A 25 -2.10 -11.88 -3.06
N GLY A 26 -1.48 -11.83 -1.88
CA GLY A 26 -1.90 -10.97 -0.76
C GLY A 26 -2.74 -11.69 0.30
N LEU A 27 -2.75 -13.03 0.31
CA LEU A 27 -3.32 -13.78 1.44
C LEU A 27 -2.40 -13.65 2.66
N PRO A 28 -2.95 -13.51 3.88
CA PRO A 28 -2.16 -13.34 5.11
C PRO A 28 -1.55 -14.67 5.58
N ILE A 29 -0.85 -15.37 4.70
CA ILE A 29 -0.17 -16.64 4.96
C ILE A 29 1.33 -16.35 4.93
N PRO A 30 2.06 -16.53 6.05
CA PRO A 30 3.51 -16.34 6.04
C PRO A 30 4.16 -17.52 5.29
N ALA A 31 4.83 -17.30 4.16
CA ALA A 31 5.54 -18.37 3.44
C ALA A 31 6.97 -18.58 3.97
N VAL A 32 7.52 -17.66 4.79
CA VAL A 32 8.85 -17.81 5.41
C VAL A 32 9.02 -19.15 6.16
N PRO A 33 8.06 -19.60 7.02
CA PRO A 33 8.15 -20.93 7.64
C PRO A 33 8.20 -22.08 6.63
N VAL A 34 7.46 -21.97 5.51
CA VAL A 34 7.45 -22.99 4.46
C VAL A 34 8.78 -23.01 3.72
N LEU A 35 9.37 -21.86 3.41
CA LEU A 35 10.69 -21.75 2.77
C LEU A 35 11.79 -22.33 3.64
N LEU A 36 11.75 -22.08 4.95
CA LEU A 36 12.69 -22.67 5.91
C LEU A 36 12.55 -24.19 5.99
N ALA A 37 11.32 -24.70 6.11
CA ALA A 37 11.04 -26.14 6.16
C ALA A 37 11.49 -26.86 4.88
N VAL A 38 11.24 -26.25 3.73
CA VAL A 38 11.65 -26.79 2.43
C VAL A 38 13.17 -26.71 2.26
N GLY A 39 13.82 -25.66 2.78
CA GLY A 39 15.28 -25.59 2.86
C GLY A 39 15.85 -26.76 3.68
N ALA A 40 15.27 -27.06 4.84
CA ALA A 40 15.69 -28.20 5.66
C ALA A 40 15.50 -29.55 4.94
N LEU A 41 14.38 -29.74 4.24
CA LEU A 41 14.16 -30.93 3.40
C LEU A 41 15.19 -31.05 2.28
N ALA A 42 15.60 -29.92 1.69
CA ALA A 42 16.66 -29.91 0.69
C ALA A 42 18.04 -30.25 1.28
N GLY A 43 18.32 -29.78 2.50
CA GLY A 43 19.53 -30.15 3.26
C GLY A 43 19.57 -31.64 3.61
N ALA A 44 18.42 -32.22 3.94
CA ALA A 44 18.25 -33.66 4.18
C ALA A 44 18.26 -34.52 2.91
N GLY A 45 18.50 -33.94 1.73
CA GLY A 45 18.56 -34.64 0.44
C GLY A 45 17.21 -35.12 -0.11
N GLN A 46 16.09 -34.74 0.51
CA GLN A 46 14.74 -35.12 0.08
C GLN A 46 14.24 -34.27 -1.10
N MET A 47 14.89 -33.13 -1.36
CA MET A 47 14.54 -32.23 -2.46
C MET A 47 15.76 -31.52 -3.02
N SER A 48 15.82 -31.25 -4.32
CA SER A 48 16.93 -30.46 -4.87
C SER A 48 16.78 -28.98 -4.55
N LEU A 49 17.87 -28.35 -4.09
CA LEU A 49 17.89 -26.93 -3.74
C LEU A 49 17.50 -26.04 -4.95
N GLY A 50 17.98 -26.41 -6.15
CA GLY A 50 17.63 -25.70 -7.38
C GLY A 50 16.14 -25.76 -7.71
N MET A 51 15.49 -26.92 -7.50
CA MET A 51 14.04 -27.03 -7.68
C MET A 51 13.29 -26.21 -6.64
N ALA A 52 13.74 -26.21 -5.38
CA ALA A 52 13.15 -25.40 -4.31
C ALA A 52 13.12 -23.91 -4.69
N VAL A 53 14.30 -23.38 -5.05
CA VAL A 53 14.45 -21.97 -5.41
C VAL A 53 13.66 -21.66 -6.69
N GLY A 54 13.76 -22.51 -7.71
CA GLY A 54 13.06 -22.31 -8.98
C GLY A 54 11.53 -22.27 -8.81
N LEU A 55 10.97 -23.16 -8.00
CA LEU A 55 9.53 -23.20 -7.73
C LEU A 55 9.05 -21.98 -6.95
N ALA A 56 9.78 -21.58 -5.91
CA ALA A 56 9.45 -20.40 -5.12
C ALA A 56 9.52 -19.12 -5.97
N VAL A 57 10.57 -18.97 -6.79
CA VAL A 57 10.67 -17.84 -7.73
C VAL A 57 9.51 -17.86 -8.73
N ALA A 58 9.18 -19.01 -9.31
CA ALA A 58 8.05 -19.13 -10.24
C ALA A 58 6.71 -18.75 -9.58
N ALA A 59 6.49 -19.16 -8.32
CA ALA A 59 5.31 -18.79 -7.55
C ALA A 59 5.24 -17.27 -7.30
N CYS A 60 6.36 -16.64 -6.92
CA CYS A 60 6.44 -15.18 -6.78
C CYS A 60 6.12 -14.46 -8.09
N LEU A 61 6.80 -14.86 -9.17
CA LEU A 61 6.58 -14.25 -10.48
C LEU A 61 5.11 -14.36 -10.89
N ALA A 62 4.46 -15.52 -10.72
CA ALA A 62 3.06 -15.71 -11.06
C ALA A 62 2.13 -14.78 -10.28
N GLY A 63 2.32 -14.62 -8.97
CA GLY A 63 1.54 -13.70 -8.13
C GLY A 63 1.77 -12.23 -8.50
N ASP A 64 3.03 -11.84 -8.66
CA ASP A 64 3.40 -10.45 -8.97
C ASP A 64 2.95 -10.04 -10.37
N PHE A 65 2.91 -10.97 -11.33
CA PHE A 65 2.41 -10.73 -12.68
C PHE A 65 0.93 -10.36 -12.68
N ILE A 66 0.13 -11.02 -11.83
CA ILE A 66 -1.30 -10.69 -11.65
C ILE A 66 -1.43 -9.25 -11.20
N TRP A 67 -0.67 -8.84 -10.18
CA TRP A 67 -0.68 -7.47 -9.68
C TRP A 67 -0.18 -6.45 -10.70
N TYR A 68 0.91 -6.76 -11.41
CA TYR A 68 1.45 -5.91 -12.47
C TYR A 68 0.42 -5.65 -13.58
N TYR A 69 -0.26 -6.69 -14.08
CA TYR A 69 -1.26 -6.52 -15.11
C TYR A 69 -2.54 -5.85 -14.60
N LEU A 70 -2.96 -6.15 -13.37
CA LEU A 70 -4.05 -5.43 -12.73
C LEU A 70 -3.73 -3.93 -12.59
N GLY A 71 -2.52 -3.59 -12.20
CA GLY A 71 -2.03 -2.22 -12.16
C GLY A 71 -1.97 -1.57 -13.55
N ARG A 72 -1.55 -2.30 -14.57
CA ARG A 72 -1.43 -1.81 -15.96
C ARG A 72 -2.80 -1.54 -16.61
N TYR A 73 -3.79 -2.40 -16.40
CA TYR A 73 -5.09 -2.28 -17.06
C TYR A 73 -6.16 -1.58 -16.22
N ARG A 74 -6.15 -1.77 -14.89
CA ARG A 74 -7.15 -1.18 -13.98
C ARG A 74 -6.59 -0.05 -13.11
N GLY A 75 -5.32 0.31 -13.30
CA GLY A 75 -4.71 1.54 -12.80
C GLY A 75 -5.07 1.89 -11.36
N ARG A 76 -5.62 3.10 -11.19
CA ARG A 76 -5.97 3.72 -9.90
C ARG A 76 -7.05 2.97 -9.12
N HIS A 77 -7.93 2.21 -9.77
CA HIS A 77 -8.99 1.47 -9.11
C HIS A 77 -8.45 0.35 -8.21
N VAL A 78 -7.41 -0.35 -8.68
CA VAL A 78 -6.73 -1.40 -7.91
C VAL A 78 -5.95 -0.80 -6.76
N LEU A 79 -5.25 0.32 -7.00
CA LEU A 79 -4.52 1.03 -5.95
C LEU A 79 -5.48 1.55 -4.87
N ASN A 80 -6.64 2.11 -5.25
CA ASN A 80 -7.67 2.55 -4.31
C ASN A 80 -8.28 1.38 -3.53
N LEU A 81 -8.48 0.20 -4.14
CA LEU A 81 -8.95 -0.99 -3.46
C LEU A 81 -7.93 -1.49 -2.42
N LEU A 82 -6.66 -1.62 -2.84
CA LEU A 82 -5.55 -2.02 -1.98
C LEU A 82 -5.32 -1.02 -0.84
N CYS A 83 -5.37 0.28 -1.14
CA CYS A 83 -5.24 1.34 -0.15
C CYS A 83 -6.45 1.41 0.80
N ARG A 84 -7.66 1.06 0.34
CA ARG A 84 -8.87 0.97 1.18
C ARG A 84 -8.78 -0.17 2.18
N ILE A 85 -8.17 -1.29 1.79
CA ILE A 85 -7.90 -2.45 2.65
C ILE A 85 -6.69 -2.17 3.58
N SER A 86 -5.72 -1.40 3.12
CA SER A 86 -4.56 -1.01 3.93
C SER A 86 -4.96 -0.15 5.14
N LEU A 87 -4.31 -0.41 6.28
CA LEU A 87 -4.63 0.26 7.55
C LEU A 87 -4.30 1.76 7.57
N GLU A 88 -3.48 2.27 6.63
CA GLU A 88 -3.18 3.70 6.44
C GLU A 88 -3.06 4.06 4.93
N PRO A 89 -4.19 4.37 4.26
CA PRO A 89 -4.25 4.63 2.81
C PRO A 89 -3.32 5.75 2.36
N ASP A 90 -3.30 6.88 3.09
CA ASP A 90 -2.51 8.07 2.75
C ASP A 90 -1.00 7.82 2.86
N SER A 91 -0.59 6.95 3.80
CA SER A 91 0.81 6.55 3.95
C SER A 91 1.23 5.50 2.91
N CYS A 92 0.29 4.64 2.48
CA CYS A 92 0.52 3.58 1.51
C CYS A 92 0.87 4.18 0.13
N ILE A 93 0.13 5.20 -0.31
CA ILE A 93 0.40 5.88 -1.58
C ILE A 93 1.70 6.68 -1.46
N ARG A 94 1.81 7.57 -0.47
CA ARG A 94 2.99 8.44 -0.32
C ARG A 94 4.30 7.68 -0.14
N ARG A 95 4.33 6.64 0.72
CA ARG A 95 5.55 5.87 1.01
C ARG A 95 6.00 5.07 -0.19
N THR A 96 5.05 4.52 -0.96
CA THR A 96 5.40 3.73 -2.13
C THR A 96 5.77 4.62 -3.32
N GLU A 97 5.15 5.80 -3.46
CA GLU A 97 5.53 6.82 -4.44
C GLU A 97 6.91 7.42 -4.16
N THR A 98 7.23 7.79 -2.91
CA THR A 98 8.59 8.28 -2.58
C THR A 98 9.64 7.19 -2.69
N PHE A 99 9.33 5.93 -2.36
CA PHE A 99 10.28 4.83 -2.48
C PHE A 99 10.55 4.48 -3.95
N PHE A 100 9.51 4.41 -4.79
CA PHE A 100 9.63 4.22 -6.23
C PHE A 100 10.29 5.44 -6.92
N GLY A 101 9.97 6.66 -6.49
CA GLY A 101 10.57 7.89 -7.01
C GLY A 101 12.06 8.05 -6.65
N ARG A 102 12.48 7.59 -5.46
CA ARG A 102 13.89 7.65 -5.03
C ARG A 102 14.76 6.48 -5.52
N HIS A 103 14.22 5.27 -5.55
CA HIS A 103 14.99 4.06 -5.88
C HIS A 103 14.66 3.47 -7.25
N GLY A 104 13.66 4.01 -7.96
CA GLY A 104 13.26 3.56 -9.29
C GLY A 104 12.95 2.06 -9.30
N MET A 105 13.52 1.35 -10.26
CA MET A 105 13.29 -0.10 -10.44
C MET A 105 13.95 -0.97 -9.36
N TRP A 106 14.94 -0.47 -8.60
CA TRP A 106 15.50 -1.20 -7.45
C TRP A 106 14.49 -1.40 -6.33
N SER A 107 13.43 -0.59 -6.30
CA SER A 107 12.33 -0.78 -5.36
C SER A 107 11.68 -2.17 -5.49
N LEU A 108 11.60 -2.74 -6.71
CA LEU A 108 11.05 -4.08 -6.94
C LEU A 108 11.88 -5.16 -6.23
N VAL A 109 13.21 -5.04 -6.28
CA VAL A 109 14.13 -5.98 -5.63
C VAL A 109 13.98 -5.92 -4.11
N LEU A 110 13.96 -4.72 -3.54
CA LEU A 110 13.94 -4.50 -2.09
C LEU A 110 12.54 -4.71 -1.47
N SER A 111 11.47 -4.58 -2.25
CA SER A 111 10.09 -4.64 -1.76
C SER A 111 9.73 -5.98 -1.12
N ASN A 112 10.31 -7.09 -1.61
CA ASN A 112 10.05 -8.43 -1.08
C ASN A 112 10.52 -8.62 0.37
N PHE A 113 11.51 -7.82 0.83
CA PHE A 113 12.01 -7.90 2.20
C PHE A 113 11.17 -7.10 3.21
N ILE A 114 10.24 -6.27 2.72
CA ILE A 114 9.42 -5.41 3.56
C ILE A 114 7.97 -5.89 3.47
N PRO A 115 7.39 -6.44 4.56
CA PRO A 115 6.02 -6.92 4.57
C PRO A 115 5.03 -5.87 4.06
N GLY A 116 4.19 -6.26 3.10
CA GLY A 116 3.18 -5.41 2.47
C GLY A 116 3.66 -4.51 1.33
N LEU A 117 4.98 -4.29 1.14
CA LEU A 117 5.48 -3.59 -0.05
C LEU A 117 5.56 -4.51 -1.27
N GLY A 118 5.85 -5.80 -1.07
CA GLY A 118 5.93 -6.80 -2.14
C GLY A 118 4.66 -6.92 -2.99
N THR A 119 3.46 -6.75 -2.40
CA THR A 119 2.18 -6.83 -3.13
C THR A 119 1.84 -5.53 -3.87
N VAL A 120 2.26 -4.37 -3.35
CA VAL A 120 1.88 -3.05 -3.90
C VAL A 120 2.84 -2.63 -5.02
N THR A 121 4.11 -2.97 -4.93
CA THR A 121 5.15 -2.52 -5.87
C THR A 121 4.94 -3.05 -7.30
N PRO A 122 4.58 -4.34 -7.53
CA PRO A 122 4.25 -4.84 -8.86
C PRO A 122 3.07 -4.11 -9.50
N ALA A 123 2.01 -3.85 -8.72
CA ALA A 123 0.85 -3.09 -9.20
C ALA A 123 1.23 -1.66 -9.60
N LEU A 124 2.11 -1.00 -8.86
CA LEU A 124 2.62 0.32 -9.22
C LEU A 124 3.51 0.28 -10.46
N ALA A 125 4.39 -0.71 -10.60
CA ALA A 125 5.18 -0.87 -11.82
C ALA A 125 4.30 -1.02 -13.07
N GLY A 126 3.17 -1.73 -12.93
CA GLY A 126 2.12 -1.79 -13.95
C GLY A 126 1.48 -0.44 -14.25
N LEU A 127 1.08 0.29 -13.21
CA LEU A 127 0.46 1.63 -13.30
C LEU A 127 1.38 2.64 -13.99
N PHE A 128 2.68 2.63 -13.69
CA PHE A 128 3.68 3.51 -14.30
C PHE A 128 4.11 3.07 -15.70
N GLY A 129 3.50 2.00 -16.24
CA GLY A 129 3.74 1.56 -17.61
C GLY A 129 5.14 0.96 -17.83
N VAL A 130 5.86 0.55 -16.78
CA VAL A 130 7.17 -0.12 -16.88
C VAL A 130 7.06 -1.28 -17.87
N SER A 131 8.01 -1.45 -18.79
CA SER A 131 7.96 -2.55 -19.76
C SER A 131 8.03 -3.91 -19.08
N VAL A 132 7.32 -4.90 -19.63
CA VAL A 132 7.24 -6.27 -19.06
C VAL A 132 8.64 -6.87 -18.87
N GLU A 133 9.55 -6.64 -19.81
CA GLU A 133 10.93 -7.13 -19.76
C GLU A 133 11.69 -6.59 -18.54
N ARG A 134 11.61 -5.27 -18.30
CA ARG A 134 12.26 -4.64 -17.16
C ARG A 134 11.64 -5.10 -15.85
N PHE A 135 10.30 -5.16 -15.81
CA PHE A 135 9.59 -5.68 -14.64
C PHE A 135 10.04 -7.10 -14.31
N LEU A 136 10.04 -8.02 -15.28
CA LEU A 136 10.46 -9.40 -15.08
C LEU A 136 11.92 -9.50 -14.62
N LEU A 137 12.84 -8.71 -15.18
CA LEU A 137 14.25 -8.73 -14.78
C LEU A 137 14.42 -8.37 -13.30
N TYR A 138 13.91 -7.21 -12.89
CA TYR A 138 14.06 -6.73 -11.50
C TYR A 138 13.22 -7.56 -10.51
N ASN A 139 12.02 -7.99 -10.90
CA ASN A 139 11.18 -8.81 -10.05
C ASN A 139 11.78 -10.21 -9.85
N SER A 140 12.35 -10.81 -10.89
CA SER A 140 13.05 -12.10 -10.79
C SER A 140 14.28 -12.01 -9.89
N LEU A 141 15.05 -10.93 -9.98
CA LEU A 141 16.18 -10.69 -9.07
C LEU A 141 15.70 -10.57 -7.62
N GLY A 142 14.65 -9.79 -7.36
CA GLY A 142 14.04 -9.67 -6.03
C GLY A 142 13.57 -11.01 -5.47
N ALA A 143 12.77 -11.74 -6.25
CA ALA A 143 12.26 -13.05 -5.87
C ALA A 143 13.38 -14.06 -5.62
N PHE A 144 14.42 -14.06 -6.45
CA PHE A 144 15.59 -14.94 -6.29
C PHE A 144 16.34 -14.64 -4.99
N PHE A 145 16.73 -13.39 -4.76
CA PHE A 145 17.48 -13.03 -3.55
C PHE A 145 16.66 -13.29 -2.29
N TRP A 146 15.38 -12.95 -2.29
CA TRP A 146 14.47 -13.22 -1.19
C TRP A 146 14.38 -14.72 -0.90
N THR A 147 14.10 -15.53 -1.91
CA THR A 147 13.98 -16.99 -1.81
C THR A 147 15.27 -17.61 -1.28
N VAL A 148 16.42 -17.25 -1.84
CA VAL A 148 17.73 -17.76 -1.39
C VAL A 148 18.00 -17.37 0.05
N THR A 149 17.67 -16.13 0.46
CA THR A 149 17.87 -15.66 1.84
C THR A 149 17.10 -16.53 2.85
N TYR A 150 15.88 -16.96 2.52
CA TYR A 150 15.06 -17.76 3.45
C TYR A 150 15.26 -19.27 3.34
N ILE A 151 15.56 -19.81 2.14
CA ILE A 151 15.80 -21.25 1.96
C ILE A 151 17.18 -21.65 2.50
N THR A 152 18.20 -20.80 2.36
CA THR A 152 19.59 -21.14 2.72
C THR A 152 19.77 -21.46 4.21
N PRO A 153 19.21 -20.69 5.17
CA PRO A 153 19.26 -21.05 6.59
C PRO A 153 18.59 -22.41 6.86
N GLY A 154 17.48 -22.71 6.19
CA GLY A 154 16.84 -24.02 6.26
C GLY A 154 17.78 -25.14 5.83
N TYR A 155 18.46 -24.94 4.70
CA TYR A 155 19.40 -25.91 4.11
C TYR A 155 20.64 -26.13 4.99
N LEU A 156 21.24 -25.07 5.53
CA LEU A 156 22.46 -25.16 6.34
C LEU A 156 22.21 -25.71 7.74
N PHE A 157 21.03 -25.48 8.30
CA PHE A 157 20.69 -25.86 9.68
C PHE A 157 19.64 -26.99 9.76
N SER A 158 19.57 -27.86 8.74
CA SER A 158 18.58 -28.96 8.68
C SER A 158 18.55 -29.80 9.97
N ASP A 159 19.72 -30.17 10.48
CA ASP A 159 19.87 -31.07 11.64
C ASP A 159 19.50 -30.39 12.97
N GLN A 160 19.70 -29.08 13.04
CA GLN A 160 19.41 -28.26 14.24
C GLN A 160 17.96 -27.81 14.24
N LEU A 161 17.36 -27.60 13.06
CA LEU A 161 15.96 -27.26 12.91
C LEU A 161 15.05 -28.40 13.34
N GLU A 162 15.40 -29.67 13.12
CA GLU A 162 14.61 -30.80 13.65
C GLU A 162 14.58 -30.81 15.19
N GLN A 163 15.72 -30.52 15.83
CA GLN A 163 15.82 -30.46 17.30
C GLN A 163 15.08 -29.23 17.88
N ILE A 164 15.21 -28.07 17.23
CA ILE A 164 14.52 -26.84 17.61
C ILE A 164 13.02 -26.98 17.33
N ALA A 165 12.60 -27.61 16.23
CA ALA A 165 11.19 -27.85 15.91
C ALA A 165 10.55 -28.87 16.86
N ALA A 166 11.29 -29.91 17.27
CA ALA A 166 10.81 -30.87 18.27
C ALA A 166 10.63 -30.22 19.66
N GLN A 167 11.52 -29.32 20.06
CA GLN A 167 11.37 -28.54 21.30
C GLN A 167 10.32 -27.43 21.18
N ALA A 168 10.23 -26.78 20.00
CA ALA A 168 9.23 -25.78 19.70
C ALA A 168 7.83 -26.40 19.56
N ALA A 169 7.67 -27.68 19.23
CA ALA A 169 6.36 -28.34 19.23
C ALA A 169 5.73 -28.41 20.62
N HIS A 170 6.55 -28.52 21.68
CA HIS A 170 6.09 -28.49 23.07
C HIS A 170 5.72 -27.08 23.58
N PHE A 171 6.33 -26.02 23.04
CA PHE A 171 6.04 -24.62 23.38
C PHE A 171 5.23 -23.87 22.31
N GLY A 172 4.97 -24.51 21.18
CA GLY A 172 4.60 -23.90 19.91
C GLY A 172 3.17 -23.40 19.89
N GLY A 173 2.27 -24.12 20.56
CA GLY A 173 0.91 -23.64 20.78
C GLY A 173 0.90 -22.28 21.49
N SER A 174 1.72 -22.14 22.54
CA SER A 174 1.86 -20.90 23.32
C SER A 174 2.59 -19.78 22.58
N LEU A 175 3.67 -20.07 21.84
CA LEU A 175 4.41 -19.05 21.07
C LEU A 175 3.58 -18.53 19.88
N VAL A 176 2.95 -19.43 19.13
CA VAL A 176 2.04 -19.07 18.04
C VAL A 176 0.83 -18.30 18.59
N ALA A 177 0.24 -18.75 19.70
CA ALA A 177 -0.84 -18.01 20.36
C ALA A 177 -0.39 -16.62 20.82
N LEU A 178 0.85 -16.46 21.30
CA LEU A 178 1.40 -15.16 21.72
C LEU A 178 1.63 -14.24 20.53
N ILE A 179 2.18 -14.75 19.42
CA ILE A 179 2.36 -13.99 18.17
C ILE A 179 1.00 -13.57 17.60
N LEU A 180 0.04 -14.49 17.54
CA LEU A 180 -1.32 -14.21 17.07
C LEU A 180 -2.04 -13.22 17.98
N SER A 181 -1.87 -13.35 19.30
CA SER A 181 -2.44 -12.42 20.28
C SER A 181 -1.81 -11.03 20.16
N ALA A 182 -0.49 -10.94 20.00
CA ALA A 182 0.22 -9.69 19.79
C ALA A 182 -0.18 -9.03 18.46
N LEU A 183 -0.33 -9.81 17.38
CA LEU A 183 -0.83 -9.34 16.10
C LEU A 183 -2.28 -8.85 16.20
N ALA A 184 -3.15 -9.61 16.87
CA ALA A 184 -4.54 -9.23 17.12
C ALA A 184 -4.63 -7.94 17.96
N LEU A 185 -3.82 -7.81 19.02
CA LEU A 185 -3.72 -6.59 19.83
C LEU A 185 -3.20 -5.41 19.02
N TYR A 186 -2.20 -5.62 18.17
CA TYR A 186 -1.68 -4.58 17.28
C TYR A 186 -2.73 -4.12 16.27
N ILE A 187 -3.44 -5.05 15.63
CA ILE A 187 -4.54 -4.76 14.71
C ILE A 187 -5.67 -4.04 15.46
N ALA A 188 -6.06 -4.50 16.64
CA ALA A 188 -7.09 -3.87 17.46
C ALA A 188 -6.68 -2.46 17.90
N TYR A 189 -5.46 -2.28 18.42
CA TYR A 189 -4.92 -0.98 18.78
C TYR A 189 -4.94 -0.01 17.59
N LYS A 190 -4.51 -0.48 16.41
CA LYS A 190 -4.50 0.32 15.20
C LYS A 190 -5.92 0.62 14.70
N TYR A 191 -6.85 -0.32 14.81
CA TYR A 191 -8.27 -0.16 14.50
C TYR A 191 -8.93 0.87 15.43
N PHE A 192 -8.70 0.78 16.75
CA PHE A 192 -9.18 1.73 17.73
C PHE A 192 -8.58 3.12 17.52
N ARG A 193 -7.27 3.22 17.27
CA ARG A 193 -6.62 4.49 16.89
C ARG A 193 -7.22 5.09 15.64
N ARG A 194 -7.49 4.28 14.60
CA ARG A 194 -8.12 4.72 13.35
C ARG A 194 -9.52 5.24 13.61
N HIS A 195 -10.33 4.53 14.39
CA HIS A 195 -11.66 4.99 14.78
C HIS A 195 -11.63 6.28 15.59
N LEU A 196 -10.71 6.40 16.54
CA LEU A 196 -10.52 7.62 17.32
C LEU A 196 -10.07 8.79 16.43
N LEU A 197 -9.15 8.55 15.49
CA LEU A 197 -8.69 9.56 14.54
C LEU A 197 -9.82 10.00 13.60
N LEU A 198 -10.56 9.05 13.01
CA LEU A 198 -11.70 9.35 12.12
C LEU A 198 -12.83 10.08 12.85
N ARG A 199 -13.08 9.76 14.13
CA ARG A 199 -14.00 10.52 14.98
C ARG A 199 -13.52 11.96 15.21
N LYS A 200 -12.21 12.16 15.44
CA LYS A 200 -11.61 13.50 15.55
C LYS A 200 -11.61 14.27 14.21
N LEU A 201 -11.60 13.57 13.09
CA LEU A 201 -11.68 14.12 11.73
C LEU A 201 -13.12 14.40 11.26
N ARG A 202 -14.15 14.27 12.12
CA ARG A 202 -15.53 14.74 11.85
C ARG A 202 -15.59 16.27 11.89
N ILE A 203 -14.84 16.91 11.01
CA ILE A 203 -14.94 18.34 10.75
C ILE A 203 -16.16 18.57 9.85
N ALA A 204 -16.80 19.73 10.00
CA ALA A 204 -17.82 20.19 9.06
C ALA A 204 -17.25 20.16 7.63
N ARG A 205 -17.76 19.26 6.81
CA ARG A 205 -17.45 19.20 5.38
C ARG A 205 -18.41 20.12 4.63
N ILE A 206 -17.93 20.71 3.54
CA ILE A 206 -18.77 21.43 2.59
C ILE A 206 -19.11 20.47 1.44
N THR A 207 -20.34 20.49 0.95
CA THR A 207 -20.76 19.70 -0.21
C THR A 207 -20.37 20.38 -1.52
N ALA A 208 -20.33 19.63 -2.62
CA ALA A 208 -20.07 20.21 -3.95
C ALA A 208 -21.10 21.29 -4.32
N ASP A 209 -22.37 21.09 -3.99
CA ASP A 209 -23.44 22.06 -4.25
C ASP A 209 -23.25 23.36 -3.47
N GLU A 210 -22.97 23.26 -2.16
CA GLU A 210 -22.71 24.44 -1.32
C GLU A 210 -21.48 25.21 -1.80
N LEU A 211 -20.41 24.49 -2.18
CA LEU A 211 -19.21 25.12 -2.73
C LEU A 211 -19.55 25.85 -4.04
N LYS A 212 -20.28 25.21 -4.95
CA LYS A 212 -20.70 25.82 -6.22
C LYS A 212 -21.56 27.06 -6.00
N GLN A 213 -22.50 27.00 -5.06
CA GLN A 213 -23.34 28.14 -4.70
C GLN A 213 -22.51 29.29 -4.11
N MET A 214 -21.52 28.99 -3.27
CA MET A 214 -20.59 30.01 -2.76
C MET A 214 -19.78 30.66 -3.89
N MET A 215 -19.33 29.88 -4.88
CA MET A 215 -18.64 30.41 -6.06
C MET A 215 -19.54 31.34 -6.88
N ASP A 216 -20.78 30.91 -7.15
CA ASP A 216 -21.72 31.66 -7.99
C ASP A 216 -22.17 32.97 -7.34
N ASN A 217 -22.23 33.00 -6.00
CA ASN A 217 -22.55 34.20 -5.23
C ASN A 217 -21.35 35.15 -5.08
N GLY A 218 -20.18 34.82 -5.64
CA GLY A 218 -18.97 35.64 -5.54
C GLY A 218 -18.38 35.72 -4.13
N HIS A 219 -18.62 34.71 -3.29
CA HIS A 219 -18.10 34.68 -1.92
C HIS A 219 -16.57 34.57 -1.93
N GLU A 220 -15.88 35.45 -1.18
CA GLU A 220 -14.42 35.39 -1.08
C GLU A 220 -13.99 34.12 -0.34
N MET A 221 -13.24 33.26 -1.03
CA MET A 221 -12.68 32.03 -0.47
C MET A 221 -11.42 31.61 -1.19
N MET A 222 -10.64 30.74 -0.54
CA MET A 222 -9.47 30.08 -1.11
C MET A 222 -9.79 28.60 -1.29
N ILE A 223 -9.66 28.07 -2.50
CA ILE A 223 -9.78 26.63 -2.77
C ILE A 223 -8.37 26.07 -2.93
N VAL A 224 -8.05 24.99 -2.23
CA VAL A 224 -6.73 24.35 -2.25
C VAL A 224 -6.87 22.89 -2.68
N ASP A 225 -6.18 22.56 -3.78
CA ASP A 225 -6.04 21.21 -4.29
C ASP A 225 -4.82 20.53 -3.64
N LEU A 226 -5.08 19.54 -2.76
CA LEU A 226 -4.06 18.78 -2.02
C LEU A 226 -3.66 17.49 -2.73
N ARG A 227 -4.11 17.27 -3.97
CA ARG A 227 -3.74 16.11 -4.77
C ARG A 227 -2.23 16.06 -4.99
N GLN A 228 -1.66 14.86 -4.91
CA GLN A 228 -0.24 14.65 -5.16
C GLN A 228 0.08 14.75 -6.66
N PRO A 229 1.35 14.96 -7.06
CA PRO A 229 1.71 15.06 -8.48
C PRO A 229 1.22 13.88 -9.33
N LEU A 230 1.27 12.66 -8.79
CA LEU A 230 0.74 11.46 -9.44
C LEU A 230 -0.79 11.49 -9.60
N ASP A 231 -1.48 12.14 -8.67
CA ASP A 231 -2.92 12.31 -8.77
C ASP A 231 -3.30 13.26 -9.91
N ILE A 232 -2.54 14.35 -10.04
CA ILE A 232 -2.72 15.37 -11.07
C ILE A 232 -2.33 14.85 -12.46
N GLN A 233 -1.25 14.07 -12.58
CA GLN A 233 -0.85 13.48 -13.86
C GLN A 233 -1.92 12.50 -14.40
N ALA A 234 -2.57 11.75 -13.51
CA ALA A 234 -3.64 10.84 -13.89
C ALA A 234 -4.94 11.58 -14.25
N ASP A 235 -5.20 12.71 -13.59
CA ASP A 235 -6.41 13.51 -13.77
C ASP A 235 -6.08 15.02 -13.71
N PRO A 236 -5.74 15.64 -14.85
CA PRO A 236 -5.23 17.01 -14.90
C PRO A 236 -6.34 18.07 -14.76
N TYR A 237 -7.55 17.68 -14.38
CA TYR A 237 -8.66 18.60 -14.17
C TYR A 237 -8.77 19.02 -12.71
N THR A 238 -9.02 20.30 -12.46
CA THR A 238 -9.13 20.93 -11.14
C THR A 238 -10.41 21.75 -11.03
N ILE A 239 -10.84 22.04 -9.80
CA ILE A 239 -11.91 23.00 -9.54
C ILE A 239 -11.41 24.41 -9.95
N PRO A 240 -12.21 25.21 -10.69
CA PRO A 240 -11.78 26.53 -11.14
C PRO A 240 -11.31 27.43 -10.00
N GLY A 241 -10.15 28.06 -10.17
CA GLY A 241 -9.54 28.94 -9.15
C GLY A 241 -8.87 28.21 -7.98
N ALA A 242 -8.79 26.86 -8.01
CA ALA A 242 -8.07 26.11 -6.98
C ALA A 242 -6.56 26.30 -7.11
N LEU A 243 -5.91 26.59 -5.99
CA LEU A 243 -4.47 26.66 -5.86
C LEU A 243 -3.92 25.27 -5.56
N GLN A 244 -2.93 24.85 -6.34
CA GLN A 244 -2.23 23.60 -6.07
C GLN A 244 -1.26 23.77 -4.92
N MET A 245 -1.41 22.92 -3.92
CA MET A 245 -0.49 22.88 -2.80
C MET A 245 -0.52 21.47 -2.23
N ALA A 246 0.53 20.68 -2.47
CA ALA A 246 0.60 19.34 -1.90
C ALA A 246 0.56 19.40 -0.37
N MET A 247 0.22 18.29 0.30
CA MET A 247 0.13 18.23 1.76
C MET A 247 1.39 18.79 2.44
N GLU A 248 2.56 18.38 1.98
CA GLU A 248 3.87 18.78 2.51
C GLU A 248 4.13 20.29 2.32
N GLU A 249 3.73 20.84 1.17
CA GLU A 249 3.84 22.26 0.89
C GLU A 249 2.90 23.07 1.78
N LEU A 250 1.67 22.59 2.00
CA LEU A 250 0.71 23.23 2.88
C LEU A 250 1.18 23.22 4.34
N GLU A 251 1.81 22.15 4.80
CA GLU A 251 2.40 22.10 6.15
C GLU A 251 3.49 23.17 6.33
N GLN A 252 4.32 23.41 5.29
CA GLN A 252 5.40 24.41 5.33
C GLN A 252 4.89 25.84 5.11
N ARG A 253 3.95 26.01 4.19
CA ARG A 253 3.41 27.29 3.71
C ARG A 253 2.07 27.66 4.35
N HIS A 254 1.70 27.01 5.46
CA HIS A 254 0.45 27.27 6.19
C HIS A 254 0.27 28.74 6.60
N HIS A 255 1.37 29.51 6.69
CA HIS A 255 1.35 30.93 7.00
C HIS A 255 0.75 31.79 5.88
N GLU A 256 0.79 31.33 4.63
CA GLU A 256 0.20 31.98 3.44
C GLU A 256 -1.33 31.81 3.39
N ILE A 257 -1.88 30.89 4.17
CA ILE A 257 -3.32 30.61 4.19
C ILE A 257 -4.05 31.76 4.92
N PRO A 258 -5.08 32.35 4.30
CA PRO A 258 -5.79 33.49 4.86
C PRO A 258 -6.58 33.10 6.12
N ARG A 259 -6.63 34.02 7.08
CA ARG A 259 -7.41 33.88 8.33
C ARG A 259 -8.76 34.62 8.25
N ASP A 260 -8.88 35.51 7.27
CA ASP A 260 -9.96 36.47 7.04
C ASP A 260 -11.05 35.98 6.06
N ARG A 261 -10.87 34.82 5.41
CA ARG A 261 -11.86 34.21 4.50
C ARG A 261 -11.99 32.70 4.67
N ASP A 262 -12.95 32.10 3.96
CA ASP A 262 -13.14 30.65 3.94
C ASP A 262 -12.05 29.95 3.14
N VAL A 263 -11.61 28.78 3.63
CA VAL A 263 -10.63 27.92 2.97
C VAL A 263 -11.26 26.55 2.75
N VAL A 264 -11.30 26.10 1.50
CA VAL A 264 -11.85 24.82 1.11
C VAL A 264 -10.72 23.92 0.61
N LEU A 265 -10.56 22.77 1.27
CA LEU A 265 -9.52 21.80 0.94
C LEU A 265 -10.13 20.58 0.26
N TYR A 266 -9.51 20.07 -0.80
CA TYR A 266 -9.92 18.80 -1.38
C TYR A 266 -8.70 17.93 -1.75
N CYS A 267 -8.91 16.61 -1.81
CA CYS A 267 -7.89 15.63 -2.16
C CYS A 267 -8.55 14.45 -2.89
N ALA A 268 -7.74 13.54 -3.45
CA ALA A 268 -8.22 12.31 -4.12
C ALA A 268 -8.33 11.09 -3.16
N CYS A 269 -8.13 11.31 -1.85
CA CYS A 269 -8.04 10.23 -0.86
C CYS A 269 -9.44 9.77 -0.39
N PRO A 270 -9.63 8.47 -0.08
CA PRO A 270 -10.89 7.97 0.48
C PRO A 270 -11.32 8.72 1.75
N ASN A 271 -12.61 9.07 1.85
CA ASN A 271 -13.19 9.84 2.97
C ASN A 271 -12.49 11.18 3.25
N GLU A 272 -11.83 11.75 2.24
CA GLU A 272 -11.13 13.04 2.31
C GLU A 272 -10.12 13.10 3.47
N ALA A 273 -9.47 11.98 3.78
CA ALA A 273 -8.64 11.85 4.97
C ALA A 273 -7.51 12.88 5.03
N THR A 274 -6.80 13.10 3.92
CA THR A 274 -5.76 14.13 3.80
C THR A 274 -6.32 15.54 4.01
N ALA A 275 -7.41 15.90 3.33
CA ALA A 275 -8.05 17.22 3.48
C ALA A 275 -8.55 17.47 4.92
N ALA A 276 -9.16 16.47 5.56
CA ALA A 276 -9.59 16.56 6.95
C ALA A 276 -8.40 16.71 7.92
N ARG A 277 -7.29 15.99 7.68
CA ARG A 277 -6.08 16.08 8.50
C ARG A 277 -5.45 17.47 8.40
N MET A 278 -5.37 18.01 7.19
CA MET A 278 -4.85 19.37 6.95
C MET A 278 -5.77 20.44 7.53
N ALA A 279 -7.09 20.26 7.44
CA ALA A 279 -8.02 21.16 8.11
C ALA A 279 -7.83 21.17 9.64
N LEU A 280 -7.56 20.02 10.28
CA LEU A 280 -7.24 19.99 11.72
C LEU A 280 -5.91 20.71 12.02
N LEU A 281 -4.89 20.52 11.19
CA LEU A 281 -3.60 21.19 11.36
C LEU A 281 -3.75 22.72 11.26
N LEU A 282 -4.44 23.20 10.23
CA LEU A 282 -4.70 24.63 10.03
C LEU A 282 -5.52 25.21 11.19
N LYS A 283 -6.53 24.50 11.69
CA LYS A 283 -7.30 24.89 12.89
C LYS A 283 -6.42 24.99 14.14
N LYS A 284 -5.50 24.05 14.33
CA LYS A 284 -4.53 24.09 15.44
C LYS A 284 -3.60 25.30 15.34
N ASN A 285 -3.32 25.78 14.13
CA ASN A 285 -2.51 26.97 13.84
C ASN A 285 -3.33 28.27 13.74
N GLY A 286 -4.58 28.28 14.22
CA GLY A 286 -5.42 29.47 14.32
C GLY A 286 -6.25 29.81 13.06
N ILE A 287 -6.22 28.98 12.03
CA ILE A 287 -7.04 29.16 10.82
C ILE A 287 -8.33 28.34 11.01
N THR A 288 -9.39 29.01 11.48
CA THR A 288 -10.60 28.33 11.95
C THR A 288 -11.62 28.03 10.85
N ARG A 289 -11.65 28.84 9.79
CA ARG A 289 -12.58 28.73 8.64
C ARG A 289 -12.06 27.80 7.54
N VAL A 290 -11.79 26.56 7.91
CA VAL A 290 -11.34 25.53 6.97
C VAL A 290 -12.32 24.37 6.92
N ARG A 291 -12.76 24.01 5.71
CA ARG A 291 -13.74 22.95 5.44
C ARG A 291 -13.23 22.01 4.35
N PRO A 292 -13.13 20.70 4.61
CA PRO A 292 -12.88 19.72 3.55
C PRO A 292 -14.08 19.60 2.61
N LEU A 293 -13.85 19.50 1.30
CA LEU A 293 -14.89 19.24 0.30
C LEU A 293 -15.30 17.75 0.32
N ALA A 294 -16.55 17.46 0.68
CA ALA A 294 -17.08 16.11 0.71
C ALA A 294 -17.06 15.47 -0.69
N GLY A 295 -16.47 14.27 -0.79
CA GLY A 295 -16.33 13.52 -2.04
C GLY A 295 -15.27 14.07 -3.00
N GLY A 296 -14.49 15.07 -2.58
CA GLY A 296 -13.35 15.58 -3.35
C GLY A 296 -13.73 16.11 -4.74
N VAL A 297 -12.80 15.95 -5.70
CA VAL A 297 -13.00 16.36 -7.09
C VAL A 297 -13.98 15.44 -7.83
N GLU A 298 -14.09 14.17 -7.41
CA GLU A 298 -15.03 13.23 -8.01
C GLU A 298 -16.48 13.66 -7.78
N ALA A 299 -16.86 14.06 -6.56
CA ALA A 299 -18.21 14.55 -6.28
C ALA A 299 -18.54 15.85 -7.05
N TRP A 300 -17.55 16.72 -7.26
CA TRP A 300 -17.70 17.89 -8.12
C TRP A 300 -18.01 17.49 -9.57
N ARG A 301 -17.28 16.49 -10.09
CA ARG A 301 -17.46 15.96 -11.44
C ARG A 301 -18.79 15.23 -11.62
N GLU A 302 -19.23 14.44 -10.63
CA GLU A 302 -20.51 13.73 -10.66
C GLU A 302 -21.71 14.68 -10.80
N ARG A 303 -21.58 15.92 -10.30
CA ARG A 303 -22.59 16.98 -10.48
C ARG A 303 -22.47 17.73 -11.81
N ASN A 304 -21.54 17.34 -12.68
CA ASN A 304 -21.25 18.01 -13.96
C ASN A 304 -20.89 19.49 -13.80
N PHE A 305 -20.26 19.86 -12.68
CA PHE A 305 -19.77 21.23 -12.47
C PHE A 305 -18.51 21.51 -13.28
N PRO A 306 -18.25 22.77 -13.65
CA PRO A 306 -17.13 23.12 -14.52
C PRO A 306 -15.79 22.75 -13.89
N LEU A 307 -14.90 22.20 -14.71
CA LEU A 307 -13.53 21.85 -14.34
C LEU A 307 -12.55 22.62 -15.24
N GLN A 308 -11.41 23.00 -14.69
CA GLN A 308 -10.32 23.65 -15.41
C GLN A 308 -9.19 22.64 -15.63
N LYS A 309 -8.57 22.64 -16.79
CA LYS A 309 -7.38 21.82 -17.04
C LYS A 309 -6.13 22.54 -16.54
N LEU A 310 -5.29 21.83 -15.80
CA LEU A 310 -4.00 22.34 -15.33
C LEU A 310 -3.05 22.61 -16.50
N GLY A 311 -2.46 23.81 -16.50
CA GLY A 311 -1.63 24.32 -17.59
C GLY A 311 -2.37 25.24 -18.59
N GLU A 312 -3.70 25.29 -18.54
CA GLU A 312 -4.50 26.34 -19.19
C GLU A 312 -4.78 27.46 -18.18
N GLN A 313 -3.75 28.25 -17.83
CA GLN A 313 -3.99 29.59 -17.32
C GLN A 313 -4.19 30.51 -18.54
N ALA A 314 -5.24 31.32 -18.45
CA ALA A 314 -5.80 32.14 -19.52
C ALA A 314 -4.75 32.91 -20.34
N ALA A 315 -4.99 32.94 -21.65
CA ALA A 315 -4.49 33.99 -22.54
C ALA A 315 -4.86 35.39 -22.02
#